data_AF-A0AAW0MD54-F1
#
_entry.id   AF-A0AAW0MD54-F1
#
_cell.length_a   1.000
_cell.length_b   1.000
_cell.length_c   1.000
_cell.angle_alpha   90.00
_cell.angle_beta   90.00
_cell.angle_gamma   90.00
#
_symmetry.space_group_name_H-M   'P 1'
#
loop_
_entity.id
_entity.type
_entity.pdbx_description
1 polymer ?
#
loop_
_entity_poly.entity_id
_entity_poly.type
_entity_poly.pdbx_seq_one_letter_code
_entity_poly.pdbx_strand_id
1 'polypeptide(L)'
;MAEPSTKVTPPLKDELDIVIPTIRTLDFLENWRPFFEQYHLIIVQDGDPSKTIEVPEGFNYELYNRNDINQILGPRASCISYKDSACRSFAFLISKKELVCDHLGLGVKTGLPYLWHSKASNPFSNLKKEYHGLFWQEELIPFFQPVVLSKESTTPQKCYIELSKLVKDKLSKLNPFFNMLANAMVTWIEVWEEFNPSGENSTANP
;
A
#
# COMPACT_ATOMS: atom_id res chain seq x y z
N MET A 1 -1.12 46.73 -7.25
CA MET A 1 -0.05 45.72 -7.15
C MET A 1 -0.67 44.54 -6.40
N ALA A 2 -0.66 43.34 -6.98
CA ALA A 2 -1.21 42.16 -6.31
C ALA A 2 -0.35 41.86 -5.08
N GLU A 3 -0.98 41.70 -3.92
CA GLU A 3 -0.29 41.26 -2.71
C GLU A 3 0.36 39.89 -2.97
N PRO A 4 1.59 39.66 -2.49
CA PRO A 4 2.19 38.34 -2.58
C PRO A 4 1.29 37.35 -1.85
N SER A 5 0.84 36.31 -2.57
CA SER A 5 0.14 35.16 -2.00
C SER A 5 0.88 34.73 -0.74
N THR A 6 0.18 34.81 0.41
CA THR A 6 0.67 34.28 1.68
C THR A 6 1.18 32.88 1.43
N LYS A 7 2.46 32.62 1.73
CA LYS A 7 3.03 31.27 1.69
C LYS A 7 2.23 30.42 2.67
N VAL A 8 1.25 29.70 2.16
CA VAL A 8 0.49 28.73 2.94
C VAL A 8 1.48 27.65 3.31
N THR A 9 1.79 27.53 4.61
CA THR A 9 2.58 26.41 5.09
C THR A 9 1.82 25.12 4.73
N PRO A 10 2.45 24.19 3.99
CA PRO A 10 1.79 22.94 3.63
C PRO A 10 1.40 22.18 4.91
N PRO A 11 0.17 21.66 5.01
CA PRO A 11 -0.24 20.89 6.17
C PRO A 11 0.60 19.62 6.28
N LEU A 12 0.93 19.19 7.52
CA LEU A 12 1.61 17.92 7.79
C LEU A 12 3.00 17.79 7.15
N LYS A 13 3.65 18.91 6.87
CA LYS A 13 5.05 18.92 6.46
C LYS A 13 5.90 18.18 7.49
N ASP A 14 6.83 17.35 7.03
CA ASP A 14 7.70 16.51 7.84
C ASP A 14 6.97 15.42 8.66
N GLU A 15 5.63 15.38 8.65
CA GLU A 15 4.81 14.39 9.32
C GLU A 15 4.12 13.42 8.34
N LEU A 16 4.09 13.74 7.04
CA LEU A 16 3.45 12.96 5.99
C LEU A 16 4.47 12.45 4.94
N ASP A 17 4.40 11.17 4.63
CA ASP A 17 5.03 10.57 3.44
C ASP A 17 4.02 10.41 2.31
N ILE A 18 4.43 10.70 1.08
CA ILE A 18 3.63 10.43 -0.12
C ILE A 18 4.16 9.18 -0.81
N VAL A 19 3.32 8.16 -0.93
CA VAL A 19 3.68 6.89 -1.57
C VAL A 19 3.32 6.92 -3.06
N ILE A 20 4.31 6.64 -3.92
CA ILE A 20 4.13 6.60 -5.38
C ILE A 20 4.51 5.20 -5.91
N PRO A 21 3.53 4.30 -6.16
CA PRO A 21 3.79 3.10 -6.93
C PRO A 21 3.92 3.44 -8.41
N THR A 22 4.97 2.99 -9.08
CA THR A 22 5.17 3.28 -10.50
C THR A 22 5.79 2.13 -11.29
N ILE A 23 5.36 1.99 -12.54
CA ILE A 23 6.03 1.19 -13.58
C ILE A 23 6.49 2.08 -14.76
N ARG A 24 6.38 3.40 -14.60
CA ARG A 24 6.52 4.43 -15.64
C ARG A 24 7.41 5.57 -15.14
N THR A 25 7.72 6.49 -16.04
CA THR A 25 8.44 7.72 -15.70
C THR A 25 7.66 8.58 -14.70
N LEU A 26 8.39 9.45 -14.00
CA LEU A 26 7.86 10.33 -12.96
C LEU A 26 7.81 11.79 -13.41
N ASP A 27 7.74 12.04 -14.72
CA ASP A 27 7.71 13.41 -15.30
C ASP A 27 6.53 14.24 -14.79
N PHE A 28 5.46 13.59 -14.31
CA PHE A 28 4.34 14.28 -13.69
C PHE A 28 4.75 15.06 -12.45
N LEU A 29 5.82 14.66 -11.75
CA LEU A 29 6.31 15.37 -10.57
C LEU A 29 6.69 16.82 -10.90
N GLU A 30 7.16 17.11 -12.12
CA GLU A 30 7.41 18.51 -12.53
C GLU A 30 6.12 19.32 -12.64
N ASN A 31 5.08 18.74 -13.24
CA ASN A 31 3.79 19.41 -13.38
C ASN A 31 3.08 19.63 -12.03
N TRP A 32 3.36 18.77 -11.06
CA TRP A 32 2.76 18.81 -9.73
C TRP A 32 3.74 19.28 -8.64
N ARG A 33 4.90 19.81 -9.03
CA ARG A 33 6.01 20.14 -8.12
C ARG A 33 5.58 20.94 -6.88
N PRO A 34 4.78 22.02 -6.99
CA PRO A 34 4.37 22.79 -5.81
C PRO A 34 3.62 21.99 -4.74
N PHE A 35 3.02 20.85 -5.12
CA PHE A 35 2.25 19.99 -4.21
C PHE A 35 3.08 18.86 -3.61
N PHE A 36 4.15 18.40 -4.28
CA PHE A 36 4.93 17.23 -3.86
C PHE A 36 6.31 17.60 -3.30
N GLU A 37 6.94 18.68 -3.76
CA GLU A 37 8.34 19.01 -3.41
C GLU A 37 8.55 19.28 -1.91
N GLN A 38 7.46 19.60 -1.22
CA GLN A 38 7.46 19.96 0.19
C GLN A 38 7.39 18.74 1.12
N TYR A 39 7.13 17.54 0.57
CA TYR A 39 6.95 16.30 1.31
C TYR A 39 8.05 15.29 0.95
N HIS A 40 8.25 14.32 1.83
CA HIS A 40 9.08 13.15 1.53
C HIS A 40 8.30 12.15 0.68
N LEU A 41 8.95 11.59 -0.35
CA LEU A 41 8.35 10.64 -1.26
C LEU A 41 8.90 9.23 -1.01
N ILE A 42 8.01 8.24 -0.87
CA ILE A 42 8.40 6.82 -0.93
C ILE A 42 7.95 6.27 -2.27
N ILE A 43 8.91 6.06 -3.17
CA ILE A 43 8.66 5.57 -4.52
C ILE A 43 8.88 4.07 -4.53
N VAL A 44 7.86 3.31 -4.95
CA VAL A 44 7.96 1.87 -5.11
C VAL A 44 7.87 1.53 -6.59
N GLN A 45 9.00 1.18 -7.19
CA GLN A 45 9.09 0.69 -8.55
C GLN A 45 8.54 -0.73 -8.62
N ASP A 46 7.48 -0.88 -9.40
CA ASP A 46 6.91 -2.17 -9.77
C ASP A 46 7.41 -2.62 -11.16
N GLY A 47 7.20 -3.89 -11.47
CA GLY A 47 7.58 -4.49 -12.74
C GLY A 47 9.04 -4.92 -12.77
N ASP A 48 9.76 -4.54 -13.84
CA ASP A 48 11.12 -5.00 -14.11
C ASP A 48 12.14 -4.13 -13.35
N PRO A 49 12.88 -4.67 -12.36
CA PRO A 49 13.83 -3.92 -11.56
C PRO A 49 15.10 -3.54 -12.33
N SER A 50 15.33 -4.08 -13.53
CA SER A 50 16.47 -3.69 -14.38
C SER A 50 16.25 -2.36 -15.10
N LYS A 51 15.02 -1.86 -15.12
CA LYS A 51 14.70 -0.55 -15.68
C LYS A 51 14.99 0.54 -14.66
N THR A 52 15.70 1.58 -15.08
CA THR A 52 15.92 2.75 -14.24
C THR A 52 14.68 3.65 -14.25
N ILE A 53 14.24 4.07 -13.06
CA ILE A 53 13.24 5.13 -12.88
C ILE A 53 13.98 6.39 -12.46
N GLU A 54 13.91 7.43 -13.29
CA GLU A 54 14.48 8.73 -13.00
C GLU A 54 13.47 9.56 -12.20
N VAL A 55 13.93 10.17 -11.10
CA VAL A 55 13.18 11.14 -10.30
C VAL A 55 13.73 12.53 -10.63
N PRO A 56 12.88 13.53 -10.94
CA PRO A 56 13.37 14.88 -11.20
C PRO A 56 14.19 15.44 -10.04
N GLU A 57 15.14 16.32 -10.34
CA GLU A 57 16.01 16.90 -9.31
C GLU A 57 15.22 17.73 -8.27
N GLY A 58 15.73 17.76 -7.05
CA GLY A 58 15.21 18.58 -5.95
C GLY A 58 14.09 17.94 -5.12
N PHE A 59 13.64 16.73 -5.43
CA PHE A 59 12.73 15.97 -4.56
C PHE A 59 13.49 15.24 -3.45
N ASN A 60 12.90 15.21 -2.24
CA ASN A 60 13.36 14.36 -1.15
C ASN A 60 12.65 13.00 -1.25
N TYR A 61 13.37 11.93 -1.55
CA TYR A 61 12.76 10.63 -1.79
C TYR A 61 13.62 9.42 -1.41
N GLU A 62 12.95 8.31 -1.14
CA GLU A 62 13.51 6.96 -1.18
C GLU A 62 12.87 6.18 -2.34
N LEU A 63 13.67 5.39 -3.06
CA LEU A 63 13.21 4.57 -4.17
C LEU A 63 13.54 3.11 -3.91
N TYR A 64 12.52 2.26 -3.93
CA TYR A 64 12.62 0.83 -3.74
C TYR A 64 12.09 0.07 -4.96
N ASN A 65 12.79 -0.97 -5.37
CA ASN A 65 12.33 -1.92 -6.38
C ASN A 65 12.24 -3.34 -5.80
N ARG A 66 11.93 -4.32 -6.65
CA ARG A 66 11.74 -5.71 -6.20
C ARG A 66 13.00 -6.33 -5.55
N ASN A 67 14.20 -5.94 -5.99
CA ASN A 67 15.45 -6.43 -5.39
C ASN A 67 15.60 -5.93 -3.96
N ASP A 68 15.29 -4.66 -3.71
CA ASP A 68 15.36 -4.07 -2.37
C ASP A 68 14.34 -4.75 -1.43
N ILE A 69 13.10 -4.95 -1.89
CA ILE A 69 12.06 -5.66 -1.14
C ILE A 69 12.51 -7.09 -0.80
N ASN A 70 13.09 -7.81 -1.76
CA ASN A 70 13.60 -9.17 -1.54
C ASN A 70 14.78 -9.18 -0.55
N GLN A 71 15.65 -8.17 -0.60
CA GLN A 71 16.78 -8.03 0.32
C GLN A 71 16.31 -7.72 1.74
N ILE A 72 15.36 -6.80 1.90
CA ILE A 72 14.85 -6.33 3.18
C ILE A 72 13.97 -7.39 3.86
N LEU A 73 13.06 -8.02 3.12
CA LEU A 73 12.09 -8.98 3.69
C LEU A 73 12.56 -10.44 3.60
N GLY A 74 13.56 -10.74 2.77
CA GLY A 74 14.05 -12.10 2.56
C GLY A 74 12.94 -13.04 2.07
N PRO A 75 12.83 -14.27 2.64
CA PRO A 75 11.77 -15.23 2.29
C PRO A 75 10.34 -14.70 2.47
N ARG A 76 10.16 -13.66 3.29
CA ARG A 76 8.85 -13.06 3.60
C ARG A 76 8.38 -12.05 2.55
N ALA A 77 9.23 -11.70 1.57
CA ALA A 77 8.88 -10.81 0.47
C ALA A 77 7.68 -11.27 -0.38
N SER A 78 7.24 -12.52 -0.22
CA SER A 78 6.02 -13.04 -0.84
C SER A 78 4.74 -12.39 -0.31
N CYS A 79 4.75 -11.76 0.87
CA CYS A 79 3.60 -11.00 1.38
C CYS A 79 3.38 -9.67 0.65
N ILE A 80 4.38 -9.19 -0.10
CA ILE A 80 4.28 -8.02 -0.97
C ILE A 80 4.03 -8.49 -2.40
N SER A 81 2.86 -8.12 -2.94
CA SER A 81 2.55 -8.42 -4.34
C SER A 81 3.50 -7.70 -5.30
N TYR A 82 3.71 -8.29 -6.47
CA TYR A 82 4.54 -7.75 -7.55
C TYR A 82 3.80 -7.85 -8.88
N LYS A 83 4.09 -6.92 -9.80
CA LYS A 83 3.39 -6.71 -11.07
C LYS A 83 1.95 -6.21 -10.90
N ASP A 84 1.68 -5.55 -9.79
CA ASP A 84 0.46 -4.79 -9.55
C ASP A 84 0.72 -3.58 -8.63
N SER A 85 -0.29 -2.72 -8.53
CA SER A 85 -0.20 -1.51 -7.71
C SER A 85 -0.09 -1.78 -6.21
N ALA A 86 -0.29 -3.03 -5.73
CA ALA A 86 -0.25 -3.37 -4.31
C ALA A 86 1.19 -3.44 -3.76
N CYS A 87 2.21 -3.32 -4.61
CA CYS A 87 3.60 -3.04 -4.18
C CYS A 87 3.70 -1.82 -3.25
N ARG A 88 2.79 -0.83 -3.40
CA ARG A 88 2.69 0.35 -2.50
C ARG A 88 2.54 -0.04 -1.03
N SER A 89 2.04 -1.24 -0.74
CA SER A 89 1.91 -1.73 0.62
C SER A 89 3.26 -1.80 1.33
N PHE A 90 4.34 -2.06 0.59
CA PHE A 90 5.70 -2.04 1.15
C PHE A 90 6.00 -0.71 1.86
N ALA A 91 5.56 0.42 1.31
CA ALA A 91 5.81 1.72 1.91
C ALA A 91 5.21 1.89 3.31
N PHE A 92 4.12 1.18 3.65
CA PHE A 92 3.59 1.17 5.01
C PHE A 92 4.54 0.52 6.01
N LEU A 93 5.41 -0.40 5.58
CA LEU A 93 6.41 -1.01 6.45
C LEU A 93 7.60 -0.06 6.70
N ILE A 94 7.97 0.75 5.72
CA ILE A 94 9.21 1.53 5.75
C ILE A 94 8.98 2.95 6.27
N SER A 95 7.78 3.50 6.04
CA SER A 95 7.42 4.82 6.56
C SER A 95 7.50 4.83 8.09
N LYS A 96 8.22 5.81 8.62
CA LYS A 96 8.33 6.07 10.07
C LYS A 96 7.31 7.12 10.55
N LYS A 97 6.38 7.50 9.69
CA LYS A 97 5.37 8.53 9.98
C LYS A 97 4.12 7.86 10.54
N GLU A 98 3.72 8.24 11.75
CA GLU A 98 2.66 7.56 12.51
C GLU A 98 1.24 8.10 12.22
N LEU A 99 1.02 8.69 11.05
CA LEU A 99 -0.23 9.38 10.74
C LEU A 99 -1.11 8.58 9.79
N VAL A 100 -2.17 8.01 10.35
CA VAL A 100 -3.30 7.48 9.57
C VAL A 100 -4.31 8.60 9.34
N CYS A 101 -4.84 8.73 8.12
CA CYS A 101 -5.76 9.81 7.73
C CYS A 101 -6.90 10.04 8.75
N ASP A 102 -7.45 8.96 9.33
CA ASP A 102 -8.53 9.03 10.32
C ASP A 102 -8.12 9.75 11.61
N HIS A 103 -6.89 9.51 12.10
CA HIS A 103 -6.33 10.19 13.28
C HIS A 103 -6.19 11.71 13.05
N LEU A 104 -6.00 12.12 11.80
CA LEU A 104 -5.89 13.51 11.39
C LEU A 104 -7.23 14.19 11.13
N GLY A 105 -8.36 13.49 11.31
CA GLY A 105 -9.67 13.97 10.88
C GLY A 105 -9.78 14.13 9.35
N LEU A 106 -8.88 13.47 8.60
CA LEU A 106 -8.86 13.50 7.14
C LEU A 106 -9.57 12.23 6.61
N GLY A 107 -10.58 12.42 5.78
CA GLY A 107 -11.23 11.33 5.08
C GLY A 107 -10.51 10.96 3.79
N VAL A 108 -10.43 9.67 3.47
CA VAL A 108 -10.12 9.23 2.10
C VAL A 108 -11.37 9.46 1.25
N LYS A 109 -11.31 10.42 0.33
CA LYS A 109 -12.40 10.66 -0.63
C LYS A 109 -12.05 10.06 -1.98
N THR A 110 -12.84 9.07 -2.40
CA THR A 110 -12.88 8.65 -3.81
C THR A 110 -13.99 9.43 -4.52
N GLY A 111 -13.64 10.30 -5.46
CA GLY A 111 -14.60 10.96 -6.35
C GLY A 111 -14.44 12.48 -6.45
N LEU A 112 -14.59 12.96 -7.70
CA LEU A 112 -14.51 14.34 -8.21
C LEU A 112 -13.30 15.19 -7.73
N PRO A 113 -12.50 15.76 -8.65
CA PRO A 113 -12.78 15.95 -10.07
C PRO A 113 -12.56 14.66 -10.86
N TYR A 114 -13.42 14.41 -11.84
CA TYR A 114 -13.28 13.25 -12.72
C TYR A 114 -11.95 13.40 -13.46
N LEU A 115 -10.94 12.66 -13.01
CA LEU A 115 -9.72 12.50 -13.79
C LEU A 115 -10.11 11.76 -15.05
N TRP A 116 -9.89 12.39 -16.20
CA TRP A 116 -10.05 11.72 -17.48
C TRP A 116 -9.03 10.58 -17.54
N HIS A 117 -9.49 9.36 -17.28
CA HIS A 117 -8.66 8.18 -17.35
C HIS A 117 -8.65 7.66 -18.79
N SER A 118 -7.61 8.04 -19.54
CA SER A 118 -7.28 7.41 -20.82
C SER A 118 -6.96 5.95 -20.54
N LYS A 119 -7.95 5.07 -20.69
CA LYS A 119 -7.83 3.63 -20.42
C LYS A 119 -6.61 3.08 -21.15
N ALA A 120 -5.57 2.75 -20.41
CA ALA A 120 -4.35 2.19 -20.96
C ALA A 120 -4.48 0.68 -21.27
N SER A 121 -5.49 0.00 -20.71
CA SER A 121 -5.69 -1.44 -20.82
C SER A 121 -6.98 -1.79 -21.56
N ASN A 122 -6.97 -2.91 -22.29
CA ASN A 122 -8.16 -3.45 -22.95
C ASN A 122 -9.08 -4.13 -21.90
N PRO A 123 -10.36 -3.72 -21.79
CA PRO A 123 -11.27 -4.25 -20.76
C PRO A 123 -11.56 -5.74 -20.93
N PHE A 124 -11.62 -6.25 -22.17
CA PHE A 124 -11.87 -7.67 -22.42
C PHE A 124 -10.65 -8.53 -22.09
N SER A 125 -9.44 -8.01 -22.31
CA SER A 125 -8.21 -8.69 -21.87
C SER A 125 -8.13 -8.80 -20.35
N ASN A 126 -8.54 -7.75 -19.62
CA ASN A 126 -8.60 -7.79 -18.15
C ASN A 126 -9.69 -8.73 -17.67
N LEU A 127 -10.89 -8.69 -18.26
CA LEU A 127 -11.97 -9.62 -17.96
C LEU A 127 -11.50 -11.07 -18.12
N LYS A 128 -10.81 -11.40 -19.22
CA LYS A 128 -10.28 -12.76 -19.42
C LYS A 128 -9.24 -13.19 -18.36
N LYS A 129 -8.53 -12.24 -17.74
CA LYS A 129 -7.59 -12.53 -16.64
C LYS A 129 -8.29 -12.65 -15.29
N GLU A 130 -9.32 -11.84 -15.06
CA GLU A 130 -9.94 -11.62 -13.74
C GLU A 130 -11.30 -12.31 -13.58
N TYR A 131 -11.85 -12.96 -14.61
CA TYR A 131 -13.21 -13.51 -14.60
C TYR A 131 -13.46 -14.53 -13.47
N HIS A 132 -12.44 -15.28 -13.04
CA HIS A 132 -12.57 -16.17 -11.89
C HIS A 132 -12.94 -15.42 -10.60
N GLY A 133 -12.48 -14.18 -10.46
CA GLY A 133 -12.83 -13.31 -9.34
C GLY A 133 -14.32 -13.00 -9.28
N LEU A 134 -15.03 -12.96 -10.42
CA LEU A 134 -16.49 -12.78 -10.45
C LEU A 134 -17.20 -13.97 -9.79
N PHE A 135 -16.76 -15.19 -10.08
CA PHE A 135 -17.32 -16.38 -9.43
C PHE A 135 -16.93 -16.48 -7.96
N TRP A 136 -15.71 -16.05 -7.61
CA TRP A 136 -15.30 -16.02 -6.21
C TRP A 136 -16.15 -15.07 -5.38
N GLN A 137 -16.66 -13.96 -5.95
CA GLN A 137 -17.52 -13.03 -5.21
C GLN A 137 -18.78 -13.68 -4.64
N GLU A 138 -19.34 -14.69 -5.31
CA GLU A 138 -20.50 -15.44 -4.81
C GLU A 138 -20.23 -16.17 -3.48
N GLU A 139 -18.96 -16.51 -3.22
CA GLU A 139 -18.55 -17.14 -1.96
C GLU A 139 -17.95 -16.10 -0.98
N LEU A 140 -17.20 -15.11 -1.51
CA LEU A 140 -16.53 -14.09 -0.70
C LEU A 140 -17.51 -13.13 -0.03
N ILE A 141 -18.54 -12.66 -0.75
CA ILE A 141 -19.48 -11.70 -0.20
C ILE A 141 -20.28 -12.31 0.97
N PRO A 142 -20.90 -13.51 0.83
CA PRO A 142 -21.59 -14.15 1.94
C PRO A 142 -20.65 -14.58 3.07
N PHE A 143 -19.37 -14.81 2.78
CA PHE A 143 -18.36 -15.02 3.82
C PHE A 143 -18.10 -13.75 4.63
N PHE A 144 -17.77 -12.62 4.00
CA PHE A 144 -17.35 -11.40 4.71
C PHE A 144 -18.51 -10.64 5.39
N GLN A 145 -19.72 -10.66 4.81
CA GLN A 145 -20.87 -9.92 5.36
C GLN A 145 -21.23 -10.28 6.81
N PRO A 146 -21.27 -11.56 7.22
CA PRO A 146 -21.59 -11.96 8.59
C PRO A 146 -20.34 -12.19 9.46
N VAL A 147 -19.12 -11.89 9.01
CA VAL A 147 -17.91 -12.10 9.82
C VAL A 147 -17.99 -11.27 11.09
N VAL A 148 -17.98 -11.96 12.23
CA VAL A 148 -17.86 -11.38 13.55
C VAL A 148 -16.59 -11.95 14.16
N LEU A 149 -15.67 -11.05 14.52
CA LEU A 149 -14.43 -11.42 15.20
C LEU A 149 -14.68 -11.60 16.70
N SER A 150 -13.83 -12.42 17.32
CA SER A 150 -13.91 -12.72 18.75
C SER A 150 -13.65 -11.48 19.61
N LYS A 151 -14.23 -11.45 20.82
CA LYS A 151 -14.03 -10.35 21.78
C LYS A 151 -12.60 -10.30 22.33
N GLU A 152 -11.85 -11.39 22.17
CA GLU A 152 -10.44 -11.51 22.56
C GLU A 152 -9.50 -10.82 21.55
N SER A 153 -9.96 -10.59 20.31
CA SER A 153 -9.24 -9.82 19.28
C SER A 153 -9.39 -8.32 19.53
N THR A 154 -8.63 -7.82 20.49
CA THR A 154 -8.71 -6.41 20.96
C THR A 154 -7.75 -5.44 20.26
N THR A 155 -6.98 -5.91 19.29
CA THR A 155 -5.97 -5.13 18.56
C THR A 155 -6.11 -5.39 17.06
N PRO A 156 -5.78 -4.43 16.17
CA PRO A 156 -5.81 -4.65 14.72
C PRO A 156 -5.04 -5.91 14.27
N GLN A 157 -3.89 -6.19 14.86
CA GLN A 157 -3.04 -7.36 14.59
C GLN A 157 -3.80 -8.66 14.89
N LYS A 158 -4.32 -8.81 16.10
CA LYS A 158 -5.16 -9.96 16.50
C LYS A 158 -6.38 -10.13 15.60
N CYS A 159 -7.09 -9.04 15.30
CA CYS A 159 -8.24 -9.07 14.38
C CYS A 159 -7.84 -9.62 13.00
N TYR A 160 -6.72 -9.16 12.45
CA TYR A 160 -6.25 -9.57 11.13
C TYR A 160 -5.75 -11.02 11.11
N ILE A 161 -5.09 -11.47 12.18
CA ILE A 161 -4.68 -12.88 12.37
C ILE A 161 -5.90 -13.79 12.55
N GLU A 162 -6.93 -13.36 13.28
CA GLU A 162 -8.17 -14.14 13.38
C GLU A 162 -8.85 -14.24 12.02
N LEU A 163 -8.95 -13.12 11.30
CA LEU A 163 -9.53 -13.10 9.97
C LEU A 163 -8.76 -14.02 8.99
N SER A 164 -7.43 -14.07 9.07
CA SER A 164 -6.64 -14.96 8.20
C SER A 164 -6.95 -16.44 8.46
N LYS A 165 -7.21 -16.83 9.71
CA LYS A 165 -7.65 -18.20 10.06
C LYS A 165 -9.04 -18.50 9.46
N LEU A 166 -9.97 -17.54 9.54
CA LEU A 166 -11.30 -17.68 8.95
C LEU A 166 -11.25 -17.80 7.41
N VAL A 167 -10.44 -16.95 6.76
CA VAL A 167 -10.17 -17.00 5.30
C VAL A 167 -9.61 -18.37 4.94
N LYS A 168 -8.63 -18.88 5.71
CA LYS A 168 -8.03 -20.19 5.46
C LYS A 168 -9.04 -21.32 5.61
N ASP A 169 -9.87 -21.31 6.64
CA ASP A 169 -10.87 -22.37 6.86
C ASP A 169 -11.98 -22.37 5.79
N LYS A 170 -12.51 -21.19 5.46
CA LYS A 170 -13.68 -21.07 4.58
C LYS A 170 -13.33 -21.04 3.10
N LEU A 171 -12.27 -20.32 2.72
CA LEU A 171 -12.00 -19.98 1.33
C LEU A 171 -10.89 -20.82 0.68
N SER A 172 -10.07 -21.54 1.47
CA SER A 172 -9.01 -22.40 0.89
C SER A 172 -9.54 -23.50 -0.03
N LYS A 173 -10.78 -23.94 0.17
CA LYS A 173 -11.47 -24.93 -0.67
C LYS A 173 -11.85 -24.39 -2.04
N LEU A 174 -12.05 -23.07 -2.14
CA LEU A 174 -12.44 -22.40 -3.38
C LEU A 174 -11.26 -22.31 -4.35
N ASN A 175 -10.08 -21.99 -3.83
CA ASN A 175 -8.85 -21.92 -4.63
C ASN A 175 -7.60 -21.96 -3.72
N PRO A 176 -6.50 -22.63 -4.14
CA PRO A 176 -5.22 -22.61 -3.43
C PRO A 176 -4.67 -21.20 -3.15
N PHE A 177 -5.03 -20.21 -3.98
CA PHE A 177 -4.73 -18.80 -3.75
C PHE A 177 -5.13 -18.32 -2.35
N PHE A 178 -6.29 -18.73 -1.83
CA PHE A 178 -6.75 -18.27 -0.51
C PHE A 178 -5.93 -18.84 0.65
N ASN A 179 -5.31 -20.01 0.47
CA ASN A 179 -4.35 -20.54 1.43
C ASN A 179 -3.06 -19.69 1.44
N MET A 180 -2.58 -19.31 0.24
CA MET A 180 -1.45 -18.39 0.10
C MET A 180 -1.77 -17.01 0.71
N LEU A 181 -2.96 -16.47 0.43
CA LEU A 181 -3.44 -15.21 0.99
C LEU A 181 -3.47 -15.25 2.52
N ALA A 182 -4.06 -16.29 3.12
CA ALA A 182 -4.11 -16.40 4.57
C ALA A 182 -2.71 -16.47 5.21
N ASN A 183 -1.77 -17.18 4.59
CA ASN A 183 -0.39 -17.22 5.08
C ASN A 183 0.27 -15.84 4.92
N ALA A 184 0.08 -15.16 3.78
CA ALA A 184 0.60 -13.82 3.55
C ALA A 184 0.03 -12.79 4.54
N MET A 185 -1.24 -12.92 4.94
CA MET A 185 -1.85 -12.07 5.98
C MET A 185 -1.14 -12.21 7.34
N VAL A 186 -0.76 -13.44 7.71
CA VAL A 186 0.00 -13.68 8.95
C VAL A 186 1.41 -13.10 8.82
N THR A 187 2.12 -13.42 7.73
CA THR A 187 3.47 -12.89 7.47
C THR A 187 3.49 -11.37 7.43
N TRP A 188 2.45 -10.73 6.90
CA TRP A 188 2.31 -9.28 6.92
C TRP A 188 2.33 -8.71 8.34
N ILE A 189 1.59 -9.33 9.27
CA ILE A 189 1.54 -8.86 10.67
C ILE A 189 2.87 -9.12 11.38
N GLU A 190 3.49 -10.28 11.17
CA GLU A 190 4.81 -10.59 11.74
C GLU A 190 5.86 -9.56 11.30
N VAL A 191 5.89 -9.24 10.00
CA VAL A 191 6.79 -8.21 9.46
C VAL A 191 6.41 -6.83 9.98
N TRP A 192 5.12 -6.50 10.05
CA TRP A 192 4.66 -5.22 10.58
C TRP A 192 5.15 -4.98 12.01
N GLU A 193 5.04 -5.98 12.89
CA GLU A 193 5.48 -5.89 14.28
C GLU A 193 7.00 -5.73 14.43
N GLU A 194 7.79 -6.31 13.52
CA GLU A 194 9.25 -6.11 13.50
C GLU A 194 9.64 -4.69 13.11
N PHE A 195 8.91 -4.08 12.17
CA PHE A 195 9.17 -2.71 11.72
C PHE A 195 8.55 -1.68 12.67
N ASN A 196 7.52 -2.05 13.42
CA ASN A 196 6.78 -1.19 14.33
C ASN A 196 6.67 -1.82 15.73
N PRO A 197 7.80 -1.97 16.45
CA PRO A 197 7.80 -2.56 17.78
C PRO A 197 7.02 -1.68 18.78
N SER A 198 6.23 -2.30 19.64
CA SER A 198 5.51 -1.59 20.72
C SER A 198 6.29 -1.63 22.05
N GLY A 199 6.31 -0.52 22.80
CA GLY A 199 6.87 -0.45 24.17
C GLY A 199 8.39 -0.20 24.28
N GLU A 200 9.01 -0.66 25.37
CA GLU A 200 10.44 -0.46 25.75
C GLU A 200 11.47 -1.01 24.73
N ASN A 201 11.02 -1.78 23.74
CA ASN A 201 11.85 -2.25 22.62
C ASN A 201 11.91 -1.24 21.46
N SER A 202 11.48 0.01 21.68
CA SER A 202 11.63 1.14 20.75
C SER A 202 13.07 1.66 20.70
N THR A 203 14.06 0.77 20.69
CA THR A 203 15.38 1.14 20.18
C THR A 203 15.27 1.14 18.67
N ALA A 204 15.41 2.33 18.07
CA ALA A 204 15.38 2.56 16.63
C ALA A 204 16.09 1.41 15.89
N ASN A 205 15.30 0.62 15.15
CA ASN A 205 15.89 -0.31 14.19
C ASN A 205 16.69 0.50 13.15
N PRO A 206 17.80 -0.07 12.64
CA PRO A 206 18.82 0.63 11.87
C PRO A 206 18.29 1.42 10.66
#